data_AF-A0A965AV17-F1
#
_entry.id   AF-A0A965AV17-F1
#
_cell.length_a   1.000
_cell.length_b   1.000
_cell.length_c   1.000
_cell.angle_alpha   90.00
_cell.angle_beta   90.00
_cell.angle_gamma   90.00
#
_symmetry.space_group_name_H-M   'P 1'
#
loop_
_entity.id
_entity.type
_entity.pdbx_description
1 polymer ?
#
loop_
_entity_poly.entity_id
_entity_poly.type
_entity_poly.pdbx_seq_one_letter_code
_entity_poly.pdbx_strand_id
1 'polypeptide(L)'
;MIASLLRDERGSLLPLILGYVALLTAALTVAVSIGQVATANALLNNMAEEIALASASSVDRGTYFSSGGLTIDVESARAVAMSAVSGEHSHLLNGISVDAVLATGSQVEIKLRAKTQLLTGQWRSLSAHARAEVRVNPVG
;
A
#
# COMPACT_ATOMS: atom_id res chain seq x y z
N MET A 1 -69.42 10.38 -2.32
CA MET A 1 -68.44 9.99 -3.36
C MET A 1 -67.48 11.16 -3.63
N ILE A 2 -66.72 11.60 -2.62
CA ILE A 2 -65.69 12.67 -2.76
C ILE A 2 -64.42 12.32 -1.94
N ALA A 3 -64.49 11.40 -0.97
CA ALA A 3 -63.35 10.99 -0.15
C ALA A 3 -62.34 10.05 -0.83
N SER A 4 -62.63 9.53 -2.02
CA SER A 4 -61.74 8.60 -2.75
C SER A 4 -60.85 9.28 -3.78
N LEU A 5 -61.10 10.55 -4.14
CA LEU A 5 -60.32 11.28 -5.16
C LEU A 5 -59.18 12.13 -4.59
N LEU A 6 -59.14 12.36 -3.27
CA LEU A 6 -58.02 13.04 -2.61
C LEU A 6 -56.90 12.10 -2.16
N ARG A 7 -57.06 10.78 -2.32
CA ARG A 7 -56.18 9.77 -1.73
C ARG A 7 -55.05 9.27 -2.65
N ASP A 8 -55.14 9.51 -3.96
CA ASP A 8 -54.29 8.81 -4.95
C ASP A 8 -53.38 9.71 -5.82
N GLU A 9 -53.49 11.04 -5.74
CA GLU A 9 -52.71 11.93 -6.63
C GLU A 9 -51.42 12.50 -6.01
N ARG A 10 -51.10 12.16 -4.76
CA ARG A 10 -49.81 12.50 -4.15
C ARG A 10 -48.92 11.26 -4.19
N GLY A 11 -48.36 10.97 -5.37
CA GLY A 11 -47.31 9.96 -5.51
C GLY A 11 -46.31 10.12 -4.39
N SER A 12 -46.28 9.14 -3.48
CA SER A 12 -45.54 9.24 -2.22
C SER A 12 -44.09 9.59 -2.53
N LEU A 13 -43.62 10.73 -2.01
CA LEU A 13 -42.24 11.19 -2.20
C LEU A 13 -41.25 10.38 -1.37
N LEU A 14 -41.74 9.61 -0.39
CA LEU A 14 -40.94 8.77 0.50
C LEU A 14 -39.99 7.80 -0.23
N PRO A 15 -40.43 6.97 -1.20
CA PRO A 15 -39.52 6.11 -1.96
C PRO A 15 -38.45 6.90 -2.73
N LEU A 16 -38.77 8.09 -3.22
CA LEU A 16 -37.82 8.94 -3.95
C LEU A 16 -36.77 9.53 -3.01
N ILE A 17 -37.17 9.99 -1.82
CA ILE A 17 -36.28 10.46 -0.76
C ILE A 17 -35.38 9.33 -0.27
N LEU A 18 -35.95 8.14 0.03
CA LEU A 18 -35.18 6.97 0.46
C LEU A 18 -34.19 6.52 -0.62
N GLY A 19 -34.61 6.50 -1.88
CA GLY A 19 -33.73 6.19 -3.01
C GLY A 19 -32.57 7.18 -3.13
N TYR A 20 -32.84 8.47 -2.96
CA TYR A 20 -31.80 9.50 -2.99
C TYR A 20 -30.81 9.37 -1.82
N VAL A 21 -31.30 9.13 -0.60
CA VAL A 21 -30.46 8.89 0.57
C VAL A 21 -29.59 7.65 0.35
N ALA A 22 -30.16 6.54 -0.14
CA ALA A 22 -29.41 5.33 -0.43
C ALA A 22 -28.31 5.58 -1.48
N LEU A 23 -28.62 6.36 -2.52
CA LEU A 23 -27.66 6.72 -3.57
C LEU A 23 -26.52 7.59 -3.02
N LEU A 24 -26.82 8.57 -2.18
CA LEU A 24 -25.80 9.39 -1.52
C LEU A 24 -24.91 8.56 -0.59
N THR A 25 -25.49 7.65 0.20
CA THR A 25 -24.73 6.75 1.07
C THR A 25 -23.83 5.83 0.25
N ALA A 26 -24.32 5.28 -0.87
CA ALA A 26 -23.52 4.46 -1.76
C ALA A 26 -22.36 5.27 -2.36
N ALA A 27 -22.62 6.48 -2.85
CA ALA A 27 -21.60 7.36 -3.41
C ALA A 27 -20.52 7.72 -2.37
N LEU A 28 -20.93 8.04 -1.15
CA LEU A 28 -20.02 8.34 -0.04
C LEU A 28 -19.15 7.12 0.32
N THR A 29 -19.76 5.93 0.39
CA THR A 29 -19.04 4.68 0.68
C THR A 29 -17.96 4.40 -0.36
N VAL A 30 -18.27 4.63 -1.63
CA VAL A 30 -17.30 4.48 -2.73
C VAL A 30 -16.18 5.51 -2.60
N ALA A 31 -16.50 6.78 -2.38
CA ALA A 31 -15.51 7.85 -2.25
C ALA A 31 -14.51 7.57 -1.10
N VAL A 32 -15.01 7.16 0.07
CA VAL A 32 -14.15 6.83 1.21
C VAL A 32 -13.33 5.57 0.93
N SER A 33 -13.90 4.55 0.29
CA SER A 33 -13.17 3.33 -0.08
C SER A 33 -12.01 3.62 -1.03
N ILE A 34 -12.18 4.55 -1.98
CA ILE A 34 -11.10 5.01 -2.87
C ILE A 34 -10.01 5.70 -2.06
N GLY A 35 -10.39 6.59 -1.13
CA GLY A 35 -9.44 7.26 -0.24
C GLY A 35 -8.63 6.29 0.61
N GLN A 36 -9.29 5.29 1.22
CA GLN A 36 -8.62 4.24 2.00
C GLN A 36 -7.58 3.49 1.17
N VAL A 37 -7.94 3.07 -0.06
CA VAL A 37 -7.01 2.37 -0.96
C VAL A 37 -5.84 3.27 -1.34
N ALA A 38 -6.09 4.54 -1.64
CA ALA A 38 -5.04 5.48 -1.99
C ALA A 38 -4.04 5.68 -0.84
N THR A 39 -4.53 5.90 0.39
CA THR A 39 -3.68 6.04 1.58
C THR A 39 -2.92 4.75 1.89
N ALA A 40 -3.58 3.59 1.82
CA ALA A 40 -2.93 2.29 2.03
C ALA A 40 -1.83 2.02 1.00
N ASN A 41 -2.06 2.37 -0.27
CA ASN A 41 -1.08 2.20 -1.33
C ASN A 41 0.13 3.15 -1.17
N ALA A 42 -0.11 4.40 -0.77
CA ALA A 42 0.96 5.35 -0.46
C ALA A 42 1.82 4.87 0.71
N LEU A 43 1.18 4.35 1.78
CA LEU A 43 1.89 3.78 2.92
C LEU A 43 2.76 2.58 2.51
N LEU A 44 2.21 1.66 1.71
CA LEU A 44 2.96 0.50 1.22
C LEU A 44 4.14 0.89 0.31
N ASN A 45 3.99 1.94 -0.51
CA ASN A 45 5.08 2.46 -1.33
C ASN A 45 6.20 3.07 -0.48
N ASN A 46 5.85 3.91 0.51
CA ASN A 46 6.84 4.50 1.42
C ASN A 46 7.61 3.41 2.19
N MET A 47 6.90 2.38 2.66
CA MET A 47 7.55 1.21 3.27
C MET A 47 8.50 0.51 2.31
N ALA A 48 8.08 0.27 1.06
CA ALA A 48 8.96 -0.36 0.08
C ALA A 48 10.22 0.45 -0.15
N GLU A 49 10.11 1.78 -0.24
CA GLU A 49 11.26 2.71 -0.40
C GLU A 49 12.19 2.67 0.81
N GLU A 50 11.65 2.77 2.02
CA GLU A 50 12.45 2.73 3.26
C GLU A 50 13.16 1.38 3.41
N ILE A 51 12.47 0.28 3.14
CA ILE A 51 13.06 -1.05 3.22
C ILE A 51 14.08 -1.25 2.10
N ALA A 52 13.85 -0.74 0.89
CA ALA A 52 14.82 -0.79 -0.20
C ALA A 52 16.10 -0.05 0.19
N LEU A 53 15.97 1.13 0.80
CA LEU A 53 17.10 1.91 1.29
C LEU A 53 17.86 1.20 2.42
N ALA A 54 17.13 0.66 3.40
CA ALA A 54 17.72 -0.10 4.50
C ALA A 54 18.46 -1.35 3.97
N SER A 55 17.86 -2.07 3.03
CA SER A 55 18.47 -3.24 2.40
C SER A 55 19.64 -2.86 1.52
N ALA A 56 19.60 -1.70 0.85
CA ALA A 56 20.75 -1.20 0.12
C ALA A 56 21.92 -0.86 1.06
N SER A 57 21.63 -0.41 2.28
CA SER A 57 22.65 -0.11 3.29
C SER A 57 23.37 -1.35 3.85
N SER A 58 22.89 -2.56 3.60
CA SER A 58 23.55 -3.82 4.00
C SER A 58 24.73 -4.19 3.10
N VAL A 59 25.49 -3.19 2.65
CA VAL A 59 26.67 -3.32 1.79
C VAL A 59 27.70 -4.23 2.43
N ASP A 60 28.30 -5.11 1.63
CA ASP A 60 29.43 -5.92 2.09
C ASP A 60 30.68 -5.03 2.26
N ARG A 61 30.92 -4.65 3.52
CA ARG A 61 32.10 -3.88 3.91
C ARG A 61 33.41 -4.62 3.61
N GLY A 62 33.42 -5.95 3.65
CA GLY A 62 34.61 -6.76 3.36
C GLY A 62 35.04 -6.64 1.90
N THR A 63 34.11 -6.75 0.97
CA THR A 63 34.37 -6.53 -0.46
C THR A 63 34.77 -5.07 -0.74
N TYR A 64 34.12 -4.11 -0.08
CA TYR A 64 34.49 -2.70 -0.20
C TYR A 64 35.93 -2.42 0.23
N PHE A 65 36.36 -2.90 1.40
CA PHE A 65 37.71 -2.64 1.91
C PHE A 65 38.81 -3.42 1.16
N SER A 66 38.49 -4.56 0.56
CA SER A 66 39.48 -5.40 -0.14
C SER A 66 39.64 -5.05 -1.62
N SER A 67 38.58 -4.63 -2.29
CA SER A 67 38.56 -4.43 -3.75
C SER A 67 38.15 -3.02 -4.19
N GLY A 68 37.65 -2.19 -3.28
CA GLY A 68 36.99 -0.92 -3.61
C GLY A 68 35.64 -1.10 -4.31
N GLY A 69 35.21 -2.34 -4.57
CA GLY A 69 33.94 -2.68 -5.20
C GLY A 69 32.78 -2.61 -4.22
N LEU A 70 31.67 -2.02 -4.65
CA LEU A 70 30.45 -1.97 -3.86
C LEU A 70 29.47 -3.03 -4.38
N THR A 71 29.31 -4.09 -3.60
CA THR A 71 28.39 -5.18 -3.89
C THR A 71 27.47 -5.39 -2.70
N ILE A 72 26.20 -5.62 -3.01
CA ILE A 72 25.17 -5.90 -2.02
C ILE A 72 24.84 -7.38 -2.14
N ASP A 73 25.02 -8.08 -1.03
CA ASP A 73 24.58 -9.47 -0.93
C ASP A 73 23.05 -9.53 -0.86
N VAL A 74 22.47 -10.34 -1.76
CA VAL A 74 21.02 -10.47 -1.87
C VAL A 74 20.41 -11.12 -0.64
N GLU A 75 21.13 -12.03 0.03
CA GLU A 75 20.60 -12.72 1.20
C GLU A 75 20.59 -11.79 2.43
N SER A 76 21.64 -10.98 2.59
CA SER A 76 21.69 -9.90 3.58
C SER A 76 20.58 -8.86 3.36
N ALA A 77 20.39 -8.41 2.11
CA ALA A 77 19.30 -7.50 1.75
C ALA A 77 17.92 -8.12 2.05
N ARG A 78 17.75 -9.42 1.77
CA ARG A 78 16.51 -10.15 2.05
C ARG A 78 16.25 -10.26 3.55
N ALA A 79 17.25 -10.58 4.35
CA ALA A 79 17.13 -10.69 5.80
C ALA A 79 16.71 -9.34 6.42
N VAL A 80 17.30 -8.23 5.96
CA VAL A 80 16.90 -6.88 6.36
C VAL A 80 15.45 -6.60 5.98
N ALA A 81 15.06 -6.91 4.73
CA ALA A 81 13.70 -6.70 4.26
C ALA A 81 12.66 -7.49 5.07
N MET A 82 12.93 -8.77 5.35
CA MET A 82 12.04 -9.61 6.14
C MET A 82 11.94 -9.14 7.60
N SER A 83 13.06 -8.72 8.20
CA SER A 83 13.07 -8.17 9.54
C SER A 83 12.26 -6.87 9.64
N ALA A 84 12.39 -5.99 8.64
CA ALA A 84 11.64 -4.73 8.61
C ALA A 84 10.13 -4.98 8.48
N VAL A 85 9.71 -5.86 7.57
CA VAL A 85 8.29 -6.22 7.43
C VAL A 85 7.73 -6.88 8.68
N SER A 86 8.51 -7.72 9.37
CA SER A 86 8.05 -8.39 10.60
C SER A 86 7.82 -7.44 11.78
N GLY A 87 8.50 -6.29 11.80
CA GLY A 87 8.30 -5.26 12.83
C GLY A 87 7.09 -4.37 12.57
N GLU A 88 6.62 -4.32 11.33
CA GLU A 88 5.62 -3.33 10.92
C GLU A 88 4.19 -3.74 11.30
N HIS A 89 3.46 -2.79 11.88
CA HIS A 89 2.05 -2.93 12.19
C HIS A 89 1.28 -1.74 11.63
N SER A 90 0.31 -2.02 10.76
CA SER A 90 -0.54 -0.98 10.16
C SER A 90 -2.01 -1.28 10.43
N HIS A 91 -2.79 -0.23 10.69
CA HIS A 91 -4.24 -0.33 10.78
C HIS A 91 -4.92 -0.33 9.39
N LEU A 92 -4.18 0.05 8.34
CA LEU A 92 -4.67 0.11 6.96
C LEU A 92 -4.24 -1.09 6.11
N LEU A 93 -3.13 -1.72 6.49
CA LEU A 93 -2.55 -2.86 5.78
C LEU A 93 -2.57 -4.11 6.65
N ASN A 94 -2.85 -5.24 6.02
CA ASN A 94 -2.87 -6.56 6.63
C ASN A 94 -2.06 -7.53 5.78
N GLY A 95 -1.37 -8.47 6.42
CA GLY A 95 -0.59 -9.51 5.73
C GLY A 95 0.53 -8.92 4.86
N ILE A 96 1.24 -7.92 5.38
CA ILE A 96 2.39 -7.32 4.71
C ILE A 96 3.45 -8.41 4.56
N SER A 97 3.97 -8.58 3.34
CA SER A 97 4.93 -9.62 3.02
C SER A 97 5.89 -9.14 1.93
N VAL A 98 7.12 -9.65 1.98
CA VAL A 98 8.11 -9.47 0.93
C VAL A 98 7.84 -10.49 -0.17
N ASP A 99 7.52 -10.00 -1.37
CA ASP A 99 7.24 -10.83 -2.55
C ASP A 99 8.54 -11.16 -3.30
N ALA A 100 9.44 -10.18 -3.43
CA ALA A 100 10.74 -10.37 -4.07
C ALA A 100 11.78 -9.38 -3.53
N VAL A 101 13.03 -9.82 -3.50
CA VAL A 101 14.22 -9.00 -3.29
C VAL A 101 15.22 -9.36 -4.37
N LEU A 102 15.76 -8.35 -5.06
CA LEU A 102 16.78 -8.50 -6.07
C LEU A 102 17.92 -7.55 -5.70
N ALA A 103 19.15 -8.04 -5.69
CA ALA A 103 20.34 -7.20 -5.54
C ALA A 103 21.20 -7.34 -6.80
N THR A 104 21.63 -6.22 -7.38
CA THR A 104 22.48 -6.19 -8.58
C THR A 104 23.54 -5.12 -8.40
N GLY A 105 24.79 -5.54 -8.14
CA GLY A 105 25.89 -4.61 -7.84
C GLY A 105 25.58 -3.78 -6.59
N SER A 106 25.44 -2.46 -6.76
CA SER A 106 25.10 -1.51 -5.70
C SER A 106 23.61 -1.18 -5.58
N GLN A 107 22.75 -1.91 -6.30
CA GLN A 107 21.31 -1.66 -6.33
C GLN A 107 20.54 -2.77 -5.65
N VAL A 108 19.46 -2.40 -4.94
CA VAL A 108 18.48 -3.32 -4.37
C VAL A 108 17.09 -2.92 -4.85
N GLU A 109 16.34 -3.91 -5.31
CA GLU A 109 14.94 -3.80 -5.68
C GLU A 109 14.09 -4.68 -4.75
N ILE A 110 13.00 -4.11 -4.23
CA ILE A 110 12.09 -4.79 -3.33
C ILE A 110 10.68 -4.74 -3.89
N LYS A 111 9.95 -5.84 -3.75
CA LYS A 111 8.52 -5.91 -3.99
C LYS A 111 7.82 -6.33 -2.70
N LEU A 112 6.84 -5.54 -2.30
CA LEU A 112 5.98 -5.84 -1.15
C LEU A 112 4.58 -6.15 -1.63
N ARG A 113 3.89 -7.01 -0.88
CA ARG A 113 2.45 -7.25 -1.02
C ARG A 113 1.76 -7.08 0.32
N ALA A 114 0.55 -6.53 0.27
CA ALA A 114 -0.32 -6.40 1.42
C ALA A 114 -1.78 -6.46 0.99
N LYS A 115 -2.69 -6.47 1.96
CA LYS A 115 -4.13 -6.35 1.74
C LYS A 115 -4.67 -5.18 2.55
N THR A 116 -5.68 -4.49 2.03
CA THR A 116 -6.45 -3.49 2.77
C THR A 116 -7.92 -3.86 2.73
N GLN A 117 -8.66 -3.55 3.79
CA GLN A 117 -10.10 -3.81 3.88
C GLN A 117 -10.87 -2.52 3.55
N LEU A 118 -11.78 -2.61 2.58
CA LEU A 118 -12.68 -1.51 2.23
C LEU A 118 -13.78 -1.38 3.30
N LEU A 119 -14.45 -0.22 3.33
CA LEU A 119 -15.65 -0.02 4.17
C LEU A 119 -16.75 -1.07 3.90
N THR A 120 -16.83 -1.60 2.69
CA THR A 120 -17.77 -2.66 2.32
C THR A 120 -17.40 -4.03 2.92
N GLY A 121 -16.27 -4.14 3.62
CA GLY A 121 -15.72 -5.38 4.17
C GLY A 121 -14.90 -6.19 3.16
N GLN A 122 -14.90 -5.81 1.89
CA GLN A 122 -14.12 -6.48 0.85
C GLN A 122 -12.61 -6.24 1.02
N TRP A 123 -11.82 -7.28 0.81
CA TRP A 123 -10.36 -7.18 0.81
C TRP A 123 -9.84 -6.81 -0.58
N ARG A 124 -8.89 -5.89 -0.62
CA ARG A 124 -8.16 -5.51 -1.84
C ARG A 124 -6.68 -5.76 -1.67
N SER A 125 -6.10 -6.52 -2.59
CA SER A 125 -4.65 -6.73 -2.65
C SER A 125 -3.94 -5.49 -3.19
N LEU A 126 -2.80 -5.18 -2.61
CA LEU A 126 -1.92 -4.08 -2.98
C LEU A 126 -0.51 -4.63 -3.20
N SER A 127 0.25 -3.97 -4.06
CA SER A 127 1.65 -4.28 -4.31
C SER A 127 2.43 -2.99 -4.49
N ALA A 128 3.58 -2.90 -3.83
CA ALA A 128 4.52 -1.80 -4.00
C ALA A 128 5.85 -2.34 -4.52
N HIS A 129 6.54 -1.49 -5.27
CA HIS A 129 7.87 -1.78 -5.78
C HIS A 129 8.75 -0.55 -5.59
N ALA A 130 9.92 -0.76 -5.02
CA ALA A 130 10.91 0.29 -4.82
C ALA A 130 12.31 -0.21 -5.16
N ARG A 131 13.16 0.75 -5.51
CA ARG A 131 14.56 0.53 -5.86
C ARG A 131 15.42 1.55 -5.15
N ALA A 132 16.52 1.08 -4.56
CA ALA A 132 17.55 1.92 -3.96
C ALA A 132 18.90 1.59 -4.57
N GLU A 133 19.77 2.59 -4.67
CA GLU A 133 21.14 2.48 -5.17
C GLU A 133 22.09 3.11 -4.16
N VAL A 134 23.14 2.40 -3.79
CA VAL A 134 24.21 2.97 -2.98
C VAL A 134 25.22 3.65 -3.89
N ARG A 135 25.46 4.94 -3.62
CA ARG A 135 26.54 5.71 -4.23
C ARG A 135 27.53 6.12 -3.16
N VAL A 136 28.80 5.74 -3.34
CA VAL A 136 29.88 6.26 -2.51
C VAL A 136 30.28 7.60 -3.09
N ASN A 137 30.18 8.66 -2.28
CA ASN A 137 30.80 9.92 -2.64
C ASN A 137 32.31 9.76 -2.40
N PRO A 138 33.18 9.92 -3.41
CA PRO A 138 34.61 9.88 -3.17
C PRO A 138 34.95 11.04 -2.22
N VAL A 139 35.32 10.71 -0.99
CA VAL A 139 35.87 11.70 -0.06
C VAL A 139 37.27 12.00 -0.58
N GLY A 140 37.41 13.15 -1.24
CA GLY A 140 38.70 13.74 -1.62
C GLY A 140 39.39 14.38 -0.44
#